data_AF-A0A953CCY0-F1
#
_entry.id   AF-A0A953CCY0-F1
#
_cell.length_a   1.000
_cell.length_b   1.000
_cell.length_c   1.000
_cell.angle_alpha   90.00
_cell.angle_beta   90.00
_cell.angle_gamma   90.00
#
_symmetry.space_group_name_H-M   'P 1'
#
loop_
_entity.id
_entity.type
_entity.pdbx_description
1 polymer ?
#
loop_
_entity_poly.entity_id
_entity_poly.type
_entity_poly.pdbx_seq_one_letter_code
_entity_poly.pdbx_strand_id
1 'polypeptide(L)' 'SANSQFFIMFEPAPHLDGGYTIVGKVEKGMDLVDKIKKGAAADNGSVANPDRMIRVRIAADN' A
#
# COMPACT_ATOMS: atom_id res chain seq x y z
N SER A 1 5.13 15.71 6.54
CA SER A 1 5.47 14.53 7.37
C SER A 1 5.17 13.30 6.56
N ALA A 2 6.17 12.74 5.87
CA ALA A 2 6.08 11.50 5.10
C ALA A 2 7.50 11.02 4.85
N ASN A 3 8.12 10.40 5.87
CA ASN A 3 9.52 10.01 5.76
C ASN A 3 9.65 8.65 5.06
N SER A 4 8.81 7.67 5.43
CA SER A 4 8.93 6.28 4.96
C SER A 4 7.60 5.55 4.79
N GLN A 5 6.48 6.18 5.11
CA GLN A 5 5.16 5.56 4.99
C GLN A 5 4.61 5.76 3.59
N PHE A 6 4.07 4.70 3.01
CA PHE A 6 3.30 4.71 1.77
C PHE A 6 2.09 3.79 1.94
N PHE A 7 1.11 3.91 1.05
CA PHE A 7 -0.02 3.00 0.97
C PHE A 7 -0.26 2.60 -0.48
N ILE A 8 -0.94 1.47 -0.67
CA ILE A 8 -1.38 0.99 -1.98
C ILE A 8 -2.91 1.08 -1.99
N MET A 9 -3.45 1.69 -3.04
CA MET A 9 -4.89 1.78 -3.23
C MET A 9 -5.45 0.44 -3.73
N PHE A 10 -6.52 -0.06 -3.10
CA PHE A 10 -7.27 -1.22 -3.61
C PHE A 10 -8.19 -0.82 -4.77
N GLU A 11 -8.66 0.43 -4.79
CA GLU A 11 -9.60 0.98 -5.78
C GLU A 11 -9.25 2.45 -6.07
N PRO A 12 -9.72 3.04 -7.18
CA PRO A 12 -9.51 4.45 -7.46
C PRO A 12 -10.00 5.36 -6.32
N ALA A 13 -9.15 6.31 -5.89
CA ALA A 13 -9.47 7.27 -4.84
C ALA A 13 -9.15 8.72 -5.24
N PRO A 14 -9.92 9.33 -6.15
CA PRO A 14 -9.66 10.69 -6.64
C PRO A 14 -9.67 11.78 -5.55
N HIS A 15 -10.33 11.51 -4.42
CA HIS A 15 -10.38 12.43 -3.28
C HIS A 15 -9.01 12.62 -2.58
N LEU A 16 -8.00 11.80 -2.90
CA LEU A 16 -6.64 11.91 -2.39
C LEU A 16 -5.72 12.70 -3.32
N ASP A 17 -6.18 13.03 -4.54
CA ASP A 17 -5.39 13.74 -5.53
C ASP A 17 -5.00 15.14 -5.03
N GLY A 18 -3.72 15.50 -5.20
CA GLY A 18 -3.16 16.76 -4.69
C GLY A 18 -2.87 16.78 -3.18
N GLY A 19 -3.42 15.82 -2.41
CA GLY A 19 -3.14 15.65 -0.98
C GLY A 19 -1.97 14.70 -0.69
N TYR A 20 -1.66 13.80 -1.62
CA TYR A 20 -0.59 12.81 -1.51
C TYR A 20 0.26 12.73 -2.79
N THR A 21 1.56 12.50 -2.63
CA THR A 21 2.47 12.28 -3.75
C THR A 21 2.33 10.85 -4.28
N ILE A 22 1.96 10.71 -5.55
CA ILE A 22 1.95 9.42 -6.24
C ILE A 22 3.39 9.06 -6.61
N VAL A 23 3.88 7.92 -6.09
CA VAL A 23 5.26 7.44 -6.35
C VAL A 23 5.33 6.32 -7.38
N GLY A 24 4.20 5.71 -7.74
CA GLY A 24 4.15 4.61 -8.71
C GLY A 24 2.80 3.90 -8.74
N LYS A 25 2.74 2.81 -9.51
CA LYS A 25 1.58 1.91 -9.62
C LYS A 25 2.04 0.45 -9.51
N VAL A 26 1.18 -0.43 -9.03
CA VAL A 26 1.46 -1.87 -9.02
C VAL A 26 1.26 -2.41 -10.43
N GLU A 27 2.33 -2.92 -11.05
CA GLU A 27 2.28 -3.47 -12.41
C GLU A 27 1.83 -4.93 -12.46
N LYS A 28 2.11 -5.70 -11.40
CA LYS A 28 1.78 -7.14 -11.27
C LYS A 28 1.47 -7.49 -9.82
N GLY A 29 0.57 -8.45 -9.60
CA GLY A 29 0.28 -9.00 -8.27
C GLY A 29 -0.73 -8.21 -7.43
N MET A 30 -1.63 -7.43 -8.05
CA MET A 30 -2.73 -6.76 -7.33
C MET A 30 -3.64 -7.78 -6.60
N ASP A 31 -3.81 -8.98 -7.15
CA ASP A 31 -4.54 -10.07 -6.50
C ASP A 31 -3.90 -10.54 -5.17
N LEU A 32 -2.58 -10.33 -5.01
CA LEU A 32 -1.87 -10.58 -3.75
C LEU A 32 -2.05 -9.40 -2.79
N VAL A 33 -2.05 -8.17 -3.31
CA VAL A 33 -2.35 -6.96 -2.53
C VAL A 33 -3.75 -7.05 -1.91
N ASP A 34 -4.73 -7.55 -2.65
CA ASP A 34 -6.10 -7.74 -2.16
C ASP A 34 -6.22 -8.76 -1.02
N LYS A 35 -5.27 -9.70 -0.94
CA LYS A 35 -5.20 -10.74 0.10
C LYS A 35 -4.48 -10.28 1.36
N ILE A 36 -3.84 -9.10 1.37
CA ILE A 36 -3.23 -8.53 2.57
C ILE A 36 -4.32 -8.37 3.63
N LYS A 37 -4.00 -8.77 4.87
CA LYS A 37 -4.93 -8.72 5.99
C LYS A 37 -5.47 -7.31 6.19
N LYS A 38 -6.80 -7.19 6.14
CA LYS A 38 -7.51 -5.91 6.30
C LYS A 38 -7.97 -5.76 7.74
N GLY A 39 -7.73 -4.59 8.32
CA GLY A 39 -8.26 -4.20 9.63
C GLY A 39 -9.68 -3.65 9.52
N ALA A 40 -10.38 -3.59 10.64
CA ALA A 40 -11.69 -2.96 10.67
C ALA A 40 -11.57 -1.44 10.45
N ALA A 41 -12.48 -0.85 9.67
CA ALA A 41 -12.53 0.60 9.48
C ALA A 41 -12.79 1.34 10.81
N ALA A 42 -13.57 0.72 11.70
CA ALA A 42 -13.82 1.24 13.06
C ALA A 42 -12.52 1.38 13.89
N ASP A 43 -11.51 0.56 13.60
CA ASP A 43 -10.21 0.55 14.27
C ASP A 43 -9.12 1.18 13.39
N ASN A 44 -9.50 2.07 12.47
CA ASN A 44 -8.60 2.75 11.55
C ASN A 44 -7.68 1.80 10.76
N GLY A 45 -8.19 0.62 10.38
CA GLY A 45 -7.43 -0.37 9.62
C GLY A 45 -6.38 -1.12 10.44
N SER A 46 -6.37 -1.01 11.77
CA SER A 46 -5.48 -1.76 12.65
C SER A 46 -5.72 -3.27 12.55
N VAL A 47 -4.64 -4.05 12.57
CA VAL A 47 -4.67 -5.51 12.44
C VAL A 47 -3.82 -6.18 13.51
N ALA A 48 -4.36 -7.22 14.15
CA ALA A 48 -3.59 -8.11 15.00
C ALA A 48 -2.77 -9.07 14.12
N ASN A 49 -1.46 -9.19 14.37
CA ASN A 49 -0.50 -9.96 13.56
C ASN A 49 -0.53 -9.55 12.07
N PRO A 50 0.01 -8.37 11.71
CA PRO A 50 0.04 -7.86 10.33
C PRO A 50 0.93 -8.71 9.42
N ASP A 51 0.61 -8.70 8.13
CA ASP A 51 1.55 -9.11 7.08
C ASP A 51 2.78 -8.22 7.09
N ARG A 52 3.95 -8.80 6.80
CA ARG A 52 5.24 -8.10 6.84
C ARG A 52 5.97 -8.23 5.52
N MET A 53 6.50 -7.11 5.03
CA MET A 53 7.48 -7.13 3.94
C MET A 53 8.79 -7.75 4.44
N ILE A 54 9.03 -9.02 4.11
CA ILE A 54 10.24 -9.74 4.53
C ILE A 54 11.47 -9.29 3.73
N ARG A 55 11.25 -8.83 2.49
CA ARG A 55 12.31 -8.39 1.57
C ARG A 55 11.74 -7.41 0.57
N VAL A 56 12.41 -6.27 0.41
CA VAL A 56 12.10 -5.24 -0.58
C VAL A 56 13.38 -4.97 -1.37
N ARG A 57 13.28 -4.88 -2.70
CA ARG A 57 14.41 -4.65 -3.59
C ARG A 57 14.00 -3.71 -4.70
N ILE A 58 14.92 -2.86 -5.12
CA ILE A 58 14.83 -2.17 -6.39
C ILE A 58 15.07 -3.24 -7.47
N ALA A 59 14.13 -3.39 -8.41
CA ALA A 59 14.38 -4.17 -9.60
C ALA A 59 15.53 -3.46 -10.32
N ALA A 60 16.69 -4.11 -10.46
CA ALA A 60 17.85 -3.49 -11.08
C ALA A 60 17.44 -2.85 -12.42
N ASP A 61 17.89 -1.63 -12.65
CA ASP A 61 17.80 -0.99 -13.96
C ASP A 61 18.53 -1.92 -14.95
N ASN A 62 17.83 -2.49 -15.93
CA ASN A 62 18.47 -3.22 -17.03
C ASN A 62 19.08 -2.24 -18.02
#